data_AF-A0A952FIR0-F1
#
_entry.id   AF-A0A952FIR0-F1
#
_cell.length_a   1.000
_cell.length_b   1.000
_cell.length_c   1.000
_cell.angle_alpha   90.00
_cell.angle_beta   90.00
_cell.angle_gamma   90.00
#
_symmetry.space_group_name_H-M   'P 1'
#
loop_
_entity.id
_entity.type
_entity.pdbx_description
1 polymer ?
#
loop_
_entity_poly.entity_id
_entity_poly.type
_entity_poly.pdbx_seq_one_letter_code
_entity_poly.pdbx_strand_id
1 'polypeptide(L)'
;VGNKGCRLTGVTATTGSLSIAQITVDRLDFERINNGQLPDAVTLRMQDIVIRNSAVLGPFDVAAEYDLDVRAKVFTLKELTLRGPSFGELTLSGEVEGYSLPDDGGFWPPDEQDTVRLRQFRLRAVDRGFISMLLLGQSSSERDRPRWPDFGVPRPAVEALTAFVQDLPSPRHPITISATPSAPIPLARLDPTDPGLRQAMERLNLVVTY
;
A
#
# COMPACT_ATOMS: atom_id res chain seq x y z
N VAL A 1 -14.50 6.99 24.92
CA VAL A 1 -13.21 6.45 24.44
C VAL A 1 -12.94 5.21 25.27
N GLY A 2 -13.02 4.01 24.67
CA GLY A 2 -12.92 2.73 25.39
C GLY A 2 -11.48 2.26 25.55
N ASN A 3 -11.26 1.31 26.46
CA ASN A 3 -9.98 0.93 27.07
C ASN A 3 -8.84 0.41 26.15
N LYS A 4 -8.91 0.51 24.81
CA LYS A 4 -7.83 0.04 23.91
C LYS A 4 -7.62 0.86 22.62
N GLY A 5 -8.13 2.09 22.53
CA GLY A 5 -7.87 2.88 21.33
C GLY A 5 -8.20 4.34 21.50
N CYS A 6 -7.23 5.20 21.19
CA CYS A 6 -7.41 6.64 21.12
C CYS A 6 -7.82 7.09 19.72
N ARG A 7 -8.50 8.23 19.67
CA ARG A 7 -8.82 8.96 18.44
C ARG A 7 -8.09 10.30 18.46
N LEU A 8 -7.35 10.58 17.40
CA LEU A 8 -6.76 11.87 17.09
C LEU A 8 -7.46 12.44 15.86
N THR A 9 -7.83 13.72 15.88
CA THR A 9 -8.50 14.39 14.75
C THR A 9 -8.09 15.84 14.70
N GLY A 10 -8.04 16.42 13.50
CA GLY A 10 -7.69 17.82 13.29
C GLY A 10 -6.19 18.12 13.45
N VAL A 11 -5.34 17.09 13.39
CA VAL A 11 -3.88 17.28 13.38
C VAL A 11 -3.46 17.72 12.00
N THR A 12 -2.68 18.79 11.89
CA THR A 12 -2.09 19.26 10.63
C THR A 12 -0.60 18.96 10.61
N ALA A 13 -0.03 18.61 9.46
CA ALA A 13 1.41 18.42 9.34
C ALA A 13 1.96 19.27 8.20
N THR A 14 3.06 19.98 8.45
CA THR A 14 3.78 20.71 7.40
C THR A 14 5.28 20.49 7.57
N THR A 15 5.92 20.02 6.52
CA THR A 15 7.38 20.00 6.36
C THR A 15 7.72 20.74 5.07
N GLY A 16 8.99 21.10 4.85
CA GLY A 16 9.38 22.00 3.75
C GLY A 16 8.79 21.64 2.37
N SER A 17 8.61 20.35 2.09
CA SER A 17 8.03 19.84 0.83
C SER A 17 6.65 19.19 0.95
N LEU A 18 6.07 19.07 2.15
CA LEU A 18 4.81 18.35 2.37
C LEU A 18 3.86 19.16 3.24
N SER A 19 2.60 19.28 2.85
CA SER A 19 1.54 19.83 3.69
C SER A 19 0.38 18.86 3.74
N ILE A 20 -0.19 18.66 4.92
CA ILE A 20 -1.38 17.83 5.16
C ILE A 20 -2.34 18.67 5.98
N ALA A 21 -3.50 19.00 5.42
CA ALA A 21 -4.47 19.88 6.08
C ALA A 21 -5.16 19.20 7.25
N GLN A 22 -5.43 17.88 7.15
CA GLN A 22 -6.09 17.16 8.22
C GLN A 22 -5.62 15.71 8.30
N ILE A 23 -5.23 15.30 9.50
CA ILE A 23 -4.90 13.94 9.88
C ILE A 23 -5.91 13.51 10.94
N THR A 24 -6.52 12.35 10.70
CA THR A 24 -7.36 11.64 11.65
C THR A 24 -6.80 10.24 11.83
N VAL A 25 -6.59 9.85 13.08
CA VAL A 25 -6.11 8.51 13.44
C VAL A 25 -7.08 7.95 14.47
N ASP A 26 -7.70 6.81 14.14
CA ASP A 26 -8.57 6.06 15.04
C ASP A 26 -7.92 4.74 15.43
N ARG A 27 -8.34 4.20 16.59
CA ARG A 27 -7.88 2.91 17.14
C ARG A 27 -6.38 2.87 17.50
N LEU A 28 -5.76 4.03 17.69
CA LEU A 28 -4.34 4.10 18.03
C LEU A 28 -4.09 3.59 19.46
N ASP A 29 -3.27 2.55 19.60
CA ASP A 29 -2.84 2.00 20.88
C ASP A 29 -1.49 2.62 21.29
N PHE A 30 -1.54 3.68 22.10
CA PHE A 30 -0.35 4.39 22.57
C PHE A 30 0.53 3.55 23.49
N GLU A 31 -0.03 2.63 24.26
CA GLU A 31 0.75 1.79 25.17
C GLU A 31 1.69 0.91 24.36
N ARG A 32 1.17 0.29 23.29
CA ARG A 32 1.97 -0.49 22.35
C ARG A 32 3.02 0.36 21.66
N ILE A 33 2.64 1.52 21.13
CA ILE A 33 3.58 2.43 20.45
C ILE A 33 4.71 2.84 21.39
N ASN A 34 4.40 3.19 22.63
CA ASN A 34 5.39 3.58 23.63
C ASN A 34 6.32 2.43 24.02
N ASN A 35 5.87 1.18 23.86
CA ASN A 35 6.66 -0.03 24.08
C ASN A 35 7.38 -0.51 22.79
N GLY A 36 7.42 0.30 21.73
CA GLY A 36 8.07 -0.06 20.46
C GLY A 36 7.30 -1.11 19.64
N GLN A 37 6.02 -1.32 19.93
CA GLN A 37 5.16 -2.30 19.25
C GLN A 37 4.20 -1.59 18.30
N LEU A 38 3.94 -2.19 17.14
CA LEU A 38 2.86 -1.73 16.27
C LEU A 38 1.49 -1.94 16.93
N PRO A 39 0.53 -1.00 16.76
CA PRO A 39 -0.85 -1.23 17.16
C PRO A 39 -1.46 -2.45 16.45
N ASP A 40 -2.37 -3.16 17.13
CA ASP A 40 -3.09 -4.29 16.52
C ASP A 40 -4.04 -3.83 15.41
N ALA A 41 -4.39 -2.54 15.37
CA ALA A 41 -5.20 -1.98 14.32
C ALA A 41 -5.08 -0.47 14.28
N VAL A 42 -5.17 0.11 13.09
CA VAL A 42 -5.22 1.56 12.90
C VAL A 42 -6.15 1.89 11.76
N THR A 43 -6.90 2.97 11.92
CA THR A 43 -7.53 3.68 10.81
C THR A 43 -6.88 5.05 10.69
N LEU A 44 -6.23 5.32 9.56
CA LEU A 44 -5.58 6.57 9.23
C LEU A 44 -6.36 7.25 8.11
N ARG A 45 -6.61 8.55 8.23
CA ARG A 45 -7.13 9.40 7.17
C ARG A 45 -6.32 10.68 7.12
N MET A 46 -5.83 11.01 5.94
CA MET A 46 -5.07 12.22 5.64
C MET A 46 -5.75 12.91 4.46
N GLN A 47 -6.07 14.19 4.63
CA GLN A 47 -6.81 14.96 3.63
C GLN A 47 -5.99 16.16 3.16
N ASP A 48 -6.19 16.52 1.90
CA ASP A 48 -5.52 17.64 1.22
C ASP A 48 -4.00 17.59 1.39
N ILE A 49 -3.41 16.42 1.10
CA ILE A 49 -1.97 16.25 1.03
C ILE A 49 -1.45 16.99 -0.20
N VAL A 50 -0.49 17.89 -0.01
CA VAL A 50 0.17 18.65 -1.07
C VAL A 50 1.67 18.44 -0.95
N ILE A 51 2.28 17.91 -2.01
CA ILE A 51 3.73 17.77 -2.13
C ILE A 51 4.25 18.94 -2.97
N ARG A 52 4.93 19.89 -2.32
CA ARG A 52 5.56 21.03 -2.99
C ARG A 52 6.70 20.51 -3.88
N ASN A 53 6.83 21.09 -5.07
CA ASN A 53 7.76 20.67 -6.14
C ASN A 53 7.38 19.36 -6.86
N SER A 54 6.23 18.76 -6.56
CA SER A 54 5.65 17.74 -7.44
C SER A 54 4.77 18.43 -8.48
N ALA A 55 5.23 18.49 -9.73
CA ALA A 55 4.40 18.98 -10.83
C ALA A 55 3.31 17.97 -11.24
N VAL A 56 3.42 16.72 -10.77
CA VAL A 56 2.63 15.57 -11.22
C VAL A 56 1.47 15.29 -10.26
N LEU A 57 1.66 15.56 -8.97
CA LEU A 57 0.66 15.27 -7.94
C LEU A 57 0.01 16.58 -7.50
N GLY A 58 -1.23 16.79 -7.93
CA GLY A 58 -2.12 17.77 -7.29
C GLY A 58 -2.47 17.34 -5.86
N PRO A 59 -3.30 18.12 -5.15
CA PRO A 59 -3.77 17.75 -3.82
C PRO A 59 -4.43 16.37 -3.82
N PHE A 60 -4.17 15.55 -2.79
CA PHE A 60 -4.75 14.21 -2.71
C PHE A 60 -5.05 13.78 -1.28
N ASP A 61 -5.95 12.82 -1.15
CA ASP A 61 -6.32 12.19 0.11
C ASP A 61 -5.73 10.78 0.20
N VAL A 62 -5.47 10.36 1.42
CA VAL A 62 -5.10 8.98 1.77
C VAL A 62 -6.01 8.50 2.88
N ALA A 63 -6.58 7.31 2.73
CA ALA A 63 -7.21 6.57 3.81
C ALA A 63 -6.57 5.19 3.90
N ALA A 64 -6.25 4.73 5.10
CA ALA A 64 -5.72 3.39 5.32
C ALA A 64 -6.39 2.77 6.55
N GLU A 65 -6.75 1.50 6.46
CA GLU A 65 -7.22 0.69 7.58
C GLU A 65 -6.53 -0.66 7.54
N TYR A 66 -5.91 -1.04 8.66
CA TYR A 66 -5.34 -2.36 8.83
C TYR A 66 -5.71 -2.98 10.19
N ASP A 67 -5.66 -4.30 10.24
CA ASP A 67 -5.59 -5.09 11.46
C ASP A 67 -4.34 -6.00 11.41
N LEU A 68 -3.80 -6.30 12.58
CA LEU A 68 -2.57 -7.04 12.80
C LEU A 68 -2.83 -8.12 13.86
N ASP A 69 -2.72 -9.39 13.48
CA ASP A 69 -2.73 -10.51 14.41
C ASP A 69 -1.31 -10.98 14.66
N VAL A 70 -0.73 -10.49 15.77
CA VAL A 70 0.64 -10.82 16.17
C VAL A 70 0.82 -12.30 16.50
N ARG A 71 -0.22 -12.97 17.00
CA ARG A 71 -0.12 -14.40 17.35
C ARG A 71 -0.14 -15.27 16.12
N ALA A 72 -1.02 -14.97 15.17
CA ALA A 72 -1.11 -15.68 13.90
C ALA A 72 -0.04 -15.23 12.90
N LYS A 73 0.66 -14.12 13.17
CA LYS A 73 1.54 -13.42 12.23
C LYS A 73 0.81 -13.09 10.91
N VAL A 74 -0.42 -12.61 11.02
CA VAL A 74 -1.24 -12.20 9.87
C VAL A 74 -1.43 -10.69 9.87
N PHE A 75 -1.06 -10.04 8.77
CA PHE A 75 -1.33 -8.63 8.52
C PHE A 75 -2.46 -8.52 7.49
N THR A 76 -3.51 -7.79 7.85
CA THR A 76 -4.67 -7.56 6.98
C THR A 76 -4.79 -6.08 6.67
N LEU A 77 -4.50 -5.70 5.44
CA LEU A 77 -4.84 -4.39 4.90
C LEU A 77 -6.30 -4.44 4.42
N LYS A 78 -7.21 -3.91 5.23
CA LYS A 78 -8.62 -3.85 4.86
C LYS A 78 -8.84 -2.92 3.68
N GLU A 79 -8.22 -1.75 3.74
CA GLU A 79 -8.29 -0.77 2.68
C GLU A 79 -7.12 0.20 2.77
N LEU A 80 -6.50 0.51 1.63
CA LEU A 80 -5.65 1.66 1.39
C LEU A 80 -6.21 2.37 0.17
N THR A 81 -6.78 3.54 0.38
CA THR A 81 -7.34 4.38 -0.68
C THR A 81 -6.47 5.62 -0.86
N LEU A 82 -5.99 5.85 -2.09
CA LEU A 82 -5.39 7.10 -2.53
C LEU A 82 -6.33 7.76 -3.52
N ARG A 83 -6.68 9.02 -3.31
CA ARG A 83 -7.64 9.73 -4.17
C ARG A 83 -7.18 11.14 -4.47
N GLY A 84 -7.11 11.51 -5.74
CA GLY A 84 -6.75 12.85 -6.17
C GLY A 84 -7.43 13.24 -7.47
N PRO A 85 -7.72 14.53 -7.70
CA PRO A 85 -8.36 14.99 -8.92
C PRO A 85 -7.48 14.75 -10.17
N SER A 86 -6.15 14.70 -10.01
CA SER A 86 -5.20 14.54 -11.11
C SER A 86 -4.94 13.09 -11.53
N PHE A 87 -5.28 12.11 -10.70
CA PHE A 87 -5.01 10.70 -10.98
C PHE A 87 -6.22 9.77 -10.78
N GLY A 88 -7.28 10.23 -10.11
CA GLY A 88 -8.46 9.44 -9.84
C GLY A 88 -8.42 8.77 -8.47
N GLU A 89 -8.77 7.49 -8.39
CA GLU A 89 -8.84 6.74 -7.14
C GLU A 89 -8.14 5.39 -7.29
N LEU A 90 -7.24 5.08 -6.36
CA LEU A 90 -6.65 3.77 -6.18
C LEU A 90 -7.11 3.21 -4.85
N THR A 91 -7.63 1.99 -4.83
CA THR A 91 -7.94 1.25 -3.62
C THR A 91 -7.19 -0.07 -3.63
N LEU A 92 -6.48 -0.37 -2.56
CA LEU A 92 -5.79 -1.63 -2.33
C LEU A 92 -6.33 -2.29 -1.06
N SER A 93 -6.50 -3.60 -1.10
CA SER A 93 -6.70 -4.42 0.09
C SER A 93 -5.98 -5.75 -0.08
N GLY A 94 -5.72 -6.43 1.03
CA GLY A 94 -5.03 -7.71 0.99
C GLY A 94 -4.66 -8.24 2.35
N GLU A 95 -4.11 -9.44 2.33
CA GLU A 95 -3.71 -10.17 3.53
C GLU A 95 -2.43 -10.94 3.26
N VAL A 96 -1.49 -10.82 4.19
CA VAL A 96 -0.23 -11.56 4.19
C VAL A 96 -0.03 -12.26 5.53
N GLU A 97 0.66 -13.38 5.50
CA GLU A 97 1.06 -14.14 6.69
C GLU A 97 2.58 -14.28 6.78
N GLY A 98 3.08 -14.60 7.97
CA GLY A 98 4.49 -14.89 8.20
C GLY A 98 5.38 -13.65 8.34
N TYR A 99 4.78 -12.46 8.53
CA TYR A 99 5.55 -11.25 8.78
C TYR A 99 6.30 -11.32 10.12
N SER A 100 7.45 -10.64 10.18
CA SER A 100 8.09 -10.27 11.43
C SER A 100 8.15 -8.76 11.51
N LEU A 101 7.92 -8.23 12.71
CA LEU A 101 8.12 -6.81 12.97
C LEU A 101 9.62 -6.60 13.19
N PRO A 102 10.27 -5.68 12.48
CA PRO A 102 11.65 -5.36 12.75
C PRO A 102 11.76 -4.72 14.14
N ASP A 103 12.88 -4.98 14.82
CA ASP A 103 13.15 -4.49 16.18
C ASP A 103 13.20 -2.95 16.27
N ASP A 104 13.36 -2.27 15.14
CA ASP A 104 13.42 -0.80 15.03
C ASP A 104 12.04 -0.14 14.91
N GLY A 105 10.95 -0.92 14.91
CA GLY A 105 9.59 -0.41 14.75
C GLY A 105 9.26 0.03 13.31
N GLY A 106 10.12 -0.28 12.35
CA GLY A 106 9.84 -0.15 10.93
C GLY A 106 8.64 -0.99 10.50
N PHE A 107 7.93 -0.55 9.45
CA PHE A 107 6.77 -1.30 9.00
C PHE A 107 7.16 -2.59 8.27
N TRP A 108 8.22 -2.60 7.46
CA TRP A 108 8.75 -3.78 6.75
C TRP A 108 10.28 -3.90 6.85
N PRO A 109 10.82 -5.09 7.18
CA PRO A 109 12.23 -5.40 6.96
C PRO A 109 12.48 -5.68 5.46
N PRO A 110 13.51 -5.08 4.84
CA PRO A 110 13.84 -5.30 3.42
C PRO A 110 14.22 -6.75 3.09
N ASP A 111 14.68 -7.52 4.08
CA ASP A 111 15.28 -8.84 3.91
C ASP A 111 14.32 -10.02 4.18
N GLU A 112 13.04 -9.76 4.49
CA GLU A 112 12.08 -10.81 4.92
C GLU A 112 11.06 -11.24 3.84
N GLN A 113 11.32 -10.93 2.57
CA GLN A 113 10.39 -11.29 1.49
C GLN A 113 10.19 -12.82 1.34
N ASP A 114 11.11 -13.63 1.86
CA ASP A 114 11.05 -15.09 1.83
C ASP A 114 10.08 -15.68 2.85
N THR A 115 9.85 -15.02 3.98
CA THR A 115 8.97 -15.52 5.06
C THR A 115 7.54 -15.04 4.90
N VAL A 116 7.35 -13.87 4.27
CA VAL A 116 6.02 -13.29 4.06
C VAL A 116 5.33 -13.95 2.88
N ARG A 117 4.08 -14.39 3.09
CA ARG A 117 3.29 -15.10 2.09
C ARG A 117 1.97 -14.36 1.84
N LEU A 118 1.69 -14.11 0.58
CA LEU A 118 0.44 -13.52 0.10
C LEU A 118 -0.70 -14.52 0.20
N ARG A 119 -1.78 -14.13 0.91
CA ARG A 119 -3.03 -14.89 0.96
C ARG A 119 -4.07 -14.36 -0.01
N GLN A 120 -4.16 -13.04 -0.14
CA GLN A 120 -5.05 -12.38 -1.08
C GLN A 120 -4.60 -10.94 -1.33
N PHE A 121 -4.88 -10.43 -2.52
CA PHE A 121 -4.87 -8.98 -2.76
C PHE A 121 -5.99 -8.58 -3.70
N ARG A 122 -6.41 -7.33 -3.59
CA ARG A 122 -7.29 -6.66 -4.53
C ARG A 122 -6.82 -5.23 -4.72
N LEU A 123 -6.63 -4.85 -5.97
CA LEU A 123 -6.35 -3.50 -6.40
C LEU A 123 -7.47 -3.04 -7.32
N ARG A 124 -8.04 -1.87 -7.05
CA ARG A 124 -9.05 -1.23 -7.87
C ARG A 124 -8.55 0.16 -8.24
N ALA A 125 -8.53 0.47 -9.53
CA ALA A 125 -8.12 1.76 -10.04
C ALA A 125 -9.27 2.38 -10.84
N VAL A 126 -9.73 3.55 -10.42
CA VAL A 126 -10.56 4.44 -11.23
C VAL A 126 -9.62 5.43 -11.90
N ASP A 127 -9.20 5.12 -13.12
CA ASP A 127 -8.16 5.89 -13.80
C ASP A 127 -8.68 7.26 -14.26
N ARG A 128 -7.97 8.31 -13.84
CA ARG A 128 -8.04 9.66 -14.44
C ARG A 128 -6.64 10.22 -14.73
N GLY A 129 -5.64 9.35 -14.82
CA GLY A 129 -4.22 9.72 -14.88
C GLY A 129 -3.34 8.95 -13.88
N PHE A 130 -3.90 7.97 -13.16
CA PHE A 130 -3.17 7.10 -12.24
C PHE A 130 -2.14 6.25 -12.98
N ILE A 131 -2.49 5.73 -14.15
CA ILE A 131 -1.55 4.97 -14.97
C ILE A 131 -0.37 5.87 -15.37
N SER A 132 -0.66 7.09 -15.82
CA SER A 132 0.37 8.09 -16.13
C SER A 132 1.24 8.43 -14.92
N MET A 133 0.66 8.54 -13.73
CA MET A 133 1.40 8.74 -12.46
C MET A 133 2.34 7.57 -12.15
N LEU A 134 1.87 6.32 -12.26
CA LEU A 134 2.71 5.13 -12.06
C LEU A 134 3.89 5.12 -13.04
N LEU A 135 3.65 5.48 -14.29
CA LEU A 135 4.67 5.52 -15.35
C LEU A 135 5.74 6.58 -15.10
N LEU A 136 5.33 7.78 -14.65
CA LEU A 136 6.25 8.87 -14.35
C LEU A 136 7.13 8.55 -13.12
N GLY A 137 6.63 7.78 -12.16
CA GLY A 137 7.40 7.30 -11.01
C GLY A 137 8.53 6.32 -11.36
N GLN A 138 8.50 5.71 -12.55
CA GLN A 138 9.53 4.77 -13.03
C GLN A 138 10.67 5.48 -13.78
N SER A 139 10.41 6.63 -14.41
CA SER A 139 11.38 7.33 -15.26
C SER A 139 12.34 8.26 -14.52
N SER A 140 12.13 8.52 -13.23
CA SER A 140 13.03 9.36 -12.45
C SER A 140 14.20 8.58 -11.86
N SER A 141 15.35 9.26 -11.74
CA SER A 141 16.55 8.74 -11.08
C SER A 141 16.18 8.23 -9.68
N GLU A 142 16.90 7.25 -9.14
CA GLU A 142 16.61 6.66 -7.82
C GLU A 142 16.53 7.70 -6.67
N ARG A 143 17.13 8.90 -6.88
CA ARG A 143 17.04 10.06 -5.98
C ARG A 143 15.76 10.88 -6.12
N ASP A 144 15.09 10.84 -7.27
CA ASP A 144 13.92 11.67 -7.62
C ASP A 144 12.62 10.86 -7.79
N ARG A 145 12.64 9.56 -7.45
CA ARG A 145 11.42 8.76 -7.43
C ARG A 145 10.53 9.27 -6.31
N PRO A 146 9.25 9.57 -6.55
CA PRO A 146 8.31 9.76 -5.47
C PRO A 146 8.39 8.49 -4.62
N ARG A 147 8.92 8.63 -3.40
CA ARG A 147 8.81 7.57 -2.39
C ARG A 147 7.31 7.46 -2.14
N TRP A 148 6.69 6.49 -2.81
CA TRP A 148 5.41 5.98 -2.37
C TRP A 148 5.55 5.79 -0.87
N PRO A 149 4.62 6.31 -0.05
CA PRO A 149 4.66 6.00 1.36
C PRO A 149 4.74 4.47 1.44
N ASP A 150 5.69 3.96 2.23
CA ASP A 150 5.93 2.53 2.41
C ASP A 150 4.69 1.92 3.10
N PHE A 151 3.57 1.82 2.39
CA PHE A 151 2.27 1.34 2.87
C PHE A 151 2.27 -0.19 2.99
N GLY A 152 3.44 -0.81 3.17
CA GLY A 152 3.57 -2.26 3.25
C GLY A 152 3.37 -3.00 1.93
N VAL A 153 3.32 -2.30 0.79
CA VAL A 153 3.17 -2.96 -0.52
C VAL A 153 4.55 -3.33 -1.05
N PRO A 154 4.83 -4.63 -1.28
CA PRO A 154 6.13 -5.07 -1.78
C PRO A 154 6.44 -4.40 -3.12
N ARG A 155 7.60 -3.77 -3.23
CA ARG A 155 8.05 -3.10 -4.46
C ARG A 155 7.96 -3.99 -5.71
N PRO A 156 8.35 -5.28 -5.66
CA PRO A 156 8.21 -6.16 -6.83
C PRO A 156 6.76 -6.34 -7.28
N ALA A 157 5.81 -6.37 -6.34
CA ALA A 157 4.39 -6.45 -6.65
C ALA A 157 3.89 -5.17 -7.34
N VAL A 158 4.33 -3.98 -6.89
CA VAL A 158 4.00 -2.69 -7.53
C VAL A 158 4.57 -2.60 -8.94
N GLU A 159 5.80 -3.04 -9.15
CA GLU A 159 6.45 -3.04 -10.47
C GLU A 159 5.77 -4.02 -11.43
N ALA A 160 5.46 -5.24 -10.97
CA ALA A 160 4.71 -6.22 -11.76
C ALA A 160 3.30 -5.73 -12.12
N LEU A 161 2.59 -5.09 -11.17
CA LEU A 161 1.30 -4.43 -11.41
C LEU A 161 1.43 -3.31 -12.44
N THR A 162 2.47 -2.49 -12.34
CA THR A 162 2.71 -1.38 -13.27
C THR A 162 2.97 -1.89 -14.68
N ALA A 163 3.83 -2.89 -14.84
CA ALA A 163 4.11 -3.52 -16.14
C ALA A 163 2.84 -4.15 -16.73
N PHE A 164 2.06 -4.85 -15.91
CA PHE A 164 0.78 -5.42 -16.35
C PHE A 164 -0.21 -4.36 -16.83
N VAL A 165 -0.30 -3.23 -16.11
CA VAL A 165 -1.20 -2.12 -16.47
C VAL A 165 -0.73 -1.36 -17.71
N GLN A 166 0.58 -1.29 -17.98
CA GLN A 166 1.12 -0.73 -19.24
C GLN A 166 0.66 -1.49 -20.47
N ASP A 167 0.50 -2.81 -20.35
CA ASP A 167 0.05 -3.67 -21.44
C ASP A 167 -1.47 -3.60 -21.68
N LEU A 168 -2.23 -2.94 -20.79
CA LEU A 168 -3.67 -2.76 -20.95
C LEU A 168 -3.99 -1.53 -21.82
N PRO A 169 -4.81 -1.66 -22.88
CA PRO A 169 -5.27 -0.51 -23.65
C PRO A 169 -6.12 0.40 -22.76
N SER A 170 -5.80 1.72 -22.75
CA SER A 170 -6.41 2.78 -21.92
C SER A 170 -7.85 2.47 -21.47
N PRO A 171 -8.04 1.88 -20.28
CA PRO A 171 -9.34 1.36 -19.88
C PRO A 171 -10.28 2.53 -19.59
N ARG A 172 -11.45 2.53 -20.23
CA ARG A 172 -12.47 3.57 -20.07
C ARG A 172 -13.30 3.41 -18.79
N HIS A 173 -13.07 2.33 -18.06
CA HIS A 173 -13.82 1.89 -16.89
C HIS A 173 -12.86 1.54 -15.74
N PRO A 174 -13.35 1.52 -14.49
CA PRO A 174 -12.53 1.12 -13.36
C PRO A 174 -11.92 -0.27 -13.56
N ILE A 175 -10.60 -0.37 -13.46
CA ILE A 175 -9.91 -1.66 -13.50
C ILE A 175 -9.96 -2.24 -12.08
N THR A 176 -10.27 -3.52 -11.97
CA THR A 176 -9.99 -4.29 -10.76
C THR A 176 -9.08 -5.46 -11.08
N ILE A 177 -8.00 -5.59 -10.32
CA ILE A 177 -7.07 -6.72 -10.34
C ILE A 177 -7.17 -7.38 -8.98
N SER A 178 -7.39 -8.69 -8.94
CA SER A 178 -7.40 -9.44 -7.68
C SER A 178 -6.67 -10.76 -7.83
N ALA A 179 -6.00 -11.19 -6.77
CA ALA A 179 -5.49 -12.55 -6.65
C ALA A 179 -6.01 -13.18 -5.38
N THR A 180 -6.39 -14.45 -5.50
CA THR A 180 -6.81 -15.28 -4.37
C THR A 180 -6.20 -16.65 -4.59
N PRO A 181 -4.88 -16.79 -4.33
CA PRO A 181 -4.19 -18.04 -4.52
C PRO A 181 -4.82 -19.13 -3.65
N SER A 182 -4.88 -20.36 -4.18
CA SER A 182 -5.45 -21.50 -3.46
C SER A 182 -4.62 -21.91 -2.23
N ALA A 183 -3.37 -21.49 -2.16
CA ALA A 183 -2.48 -21.60 -1.00
C ALA A 183 -1.52 -20.40 -0.94
N PRO A 184 -1.10 -19.94 0.26
CA PRO A 184 -0.24 -18.76 0.40
C PRO A 184 1.06 -18.84 -0.41
N ILE A 185 1.37 -17.79 -1.15
CA ILE A 185 2.53 -17.71 -2.05
C ILE A 185 3.59 -16.79 -1.43
N PRO A 186 4.85 -17.22 -1.27
CA PRO A 186 5.92 -16.35 -0.78
C PRO A 186 6.08 -15.11 -1.67
N LEU A 187 6.18 -13.93 -1.06
CA LEU A 187 6.30 -12.67 -1.80
C LEU A 187 7.59 -12.59 -2.61
N ALA A 188 8.68 -13.19 -2.14
CA ALA A 188 9.93 -13.30 -2.90
C ALA A 188 9.74 -13.97 -4.28
N ARG A 189 8.72 -14.85 -4.43
CA ARG A 189 8.40 -15.48 -5.72
C ARG A 189 7.71 -14.54 -6.71
N LEU A 190 7.30 -13.35 -6.28
CA LEU A 190 6.74 -12.30 -7.12
C LEU A 190 7.81 -11.32 -7.60
N ASP A 191 9.08 -11.57 -7.31
CA ASP A 191 10.19 -10.80 -7.85
C ASP A 191 10.30 -11.00 -9.38
N PRO A 192 10.33 -9.91 -10.19
CA PRO A 192 10.56 -9.96 -11.64
C PRO A 192 11.82 -10.75 -12.06
N THR A 193 12.80 -10.84 -11.16
CA THR A 193 14.07 -11.54 -11.38
C THR A 193 14.04 -13.00 -10.91
N ASP A 194 12.99 -13.44 -10.20
CA ASP A 194 12.87 -14.84 -9.76
C ASP A 194 12.52 -15.76 -10.95
N PRO A 195 13.29 -16.82 -11.21
CA PRO A 195 13.03 -17.74 -12.33
C PRO A 195 11.72 -18.53 -12.18
N GLY A 196 11.16 -18.60 -10.96
CA GLY A 196 9.88 -19.22 -10.62
C GLY A 196 8.67 -18.27 -10.69
N LEU A 197 8.85 -16.99 -11.07
CA LEU A 197 7.78 -16.00 -11.18
C LEU A 197 6.59 -16.52 -12.00
N ARG A 198 6.85 -17.14 -13.15
CA ARG A 198 5.77 -17.66 -14.02
C ARG A 198 4.86 -18.64 -13.30
N GLN A 199 5.45 -19.58 -12.56
CA GLN A 199 4.70 -20.57 -11.79
C GLN A 199 3.97 -19.92 -10.61
N ALA A 200 4.56 -18.90 -9.99
CA ALA A 200 3.88 -18.13 -8.95
C ALA A 200 2.66 -17.38 -9.51
N MET A 201 2.79 -16.77 -10.69
CA MET A 201 1.72 -16.06 -11.40
C MET A 201 0.55 -16.98 -11.76
N GLU A 202 0.83 -18.20 -12.23
CA GLU A 202 -0.21 -19.21 -12.49
C GLU A 202 -0.99 -19.59 -11.23
N ARG A 203 -0.31 -19.62 -10.08
CA ARG A 203 -0.91 -19.97 -8.79
C ARG A 203 -1.67 -18.82 -8.13
N LEU A 204 -1.44 -17.57 -8.55
CA LEU A 204 -2.12 -16.39 -8.00
C LEU A 204 -3.62 -16.36 -8.29
N ASN A 205 -4.09 -17.12 -9.29
CA ASN A 205 -5.48 -17.06 -9.76
C ASN A 205 -5.91 -15.61 -10.04
N LEU A 206 -5.11 -14.90 -10.85
CA LEU A 206 -5.36 -13.49 -11.14
C LEU A 206 -6.65 -13.32 -11.92
N VAL A 207 -7.50 -12.42 -11.44
CA VAL A 207 -8.72 -11.98 -12.10
C VAL A 207 -8.60 -10.50 -12.39
N VAL A 208 -8.88 -10.14 -13.65
CA VAL A 208 -8.85 -8.74 -14.11
C VAL A 208 -10.20 -8.42 -14.73
N THR A 209 -10.83 -7.37 -14.23
CA THR A 209 -12.11 -6.87 -14.73
C THR A 209 -11.99 -5.41 -15.10
N TYR A 210 -12.58 -5.03 -16.23
CA TYR A 210 -12.67 -3.67 -16.76
C TYR A 210 -14.03 -3.47 -17.42
#